data_AF-A0A817XNH2-F1
#
_entry.id   AF-A0A817XNH2-F1
#
_cell.length_a   1.000
_cell.length_b   1.000
_cell.length_c   1.000
_cell.angle_alpha   90.00
_cell.angle_beta   90.00
_cell.angle_gamma   90.00
#
_symmetry.space_group_name_H-M   'P 1'
#
loop_
_entity.id
_entity.type
_entity.pdbx_description
1 polymer ?
#
loop_
_entity_poly.entity_id
_entity_poly.type
_entity_poly.pdbx_seq_one_letter_code
_entity_poly.pdbx_strand_id
1 'polypeptide(L)'
;MDSLVIPISYWSYWANVVYILGMFGYLTIDTINYIFKSFNESLSCFVYVFLAILFVIDAALYTIDWYMYAVKSRQNRNEPIQYEAESVACLFQNLGSYFYLISALLAFNKGQFMKNILLFNLIGINAFLIESGFIFLGWRISFRRKPSTNPKRGCVPQDVYMWAFIMYTVASLIYLFATTLAHRLYTNLNIVNPTSVLILQMLGDLVYLFDAYLYYECWQRDKQDYDMNTERQRLLALNLVKQLVTDNFNSDIKTDENK
;
A
#
# COMPACT_ATOMS: atom_id res chain seq x y z
N MET A 1 2.80 16.86 23.21
CA MET A 1 2.40 17.57 21.97
C MET A 1 1.65 16.55 21.12
N ASP A 2 0.58 15.98 21.69
CA ASP A 2 0.21 14.57 21.44
C ASP A 2 -1.17 14.41 20.76
N SER A 3 -1.72 15.49 20.21
CA SER A 3 -3.10 15.53 19.71
C SER A 3 -3.23 15.46 18.19
N LEU A 4 -2.13 15.26 17.45
CA LEU A 4 -2.13 15.22 15.98
C LEU A 4 -1.63 13.90 15.39
N VAL A 5 -1.41 12.90 16.25
CA VAL A 5 -1.30 11.51 15.83
C VAL A 5 -2.72 10.94 15.85
N ILE A 6 -3.52 11.27 14.83
CA ILE A 6 -4.63 10.36 14.48
C ILE A 6 -3.97 8.99 14.39
N PRO A 7 -4.43 7.97 15.13
CA PRO A 7 -3.72 6.70 15.23
C PRO A 7 -3.46 6.21 13.81
N ILE A 8 -2.18 6.16 13.43
CA ILE A 8 -1.75 6.02 12.05
C ILE A 8 -2.21 4.66 11.48
N SER A 9 -2.44 3.70 12.38
CA SER A 9 -3.16 2.46 12.09
C SER A 9 -4.51 2.72 11.42
N TYR A 10 -5.31 3.69 11.90
CA TYR A 10 -6.61 4.02 11.32
C TYR A 10 -6.50 4.58 9.90
N TRP A 11 -5.42 5.27 9.56
CA TRP A 11 -5.20 5.78 8.20
C TRP A 11 -4.79 4.70 7.22
N SER A 12 -3.83 3.85 7.61
CA SER A 12 -3.41 2.70 6.78
C SER A 12 -4.59 1.76 6.47
N TYR A 13 -5.58 1.66 7.37
CA TYR A 13 -6.84 0.97 7.07
C TYR A 13 -7.61 1.58 5.91
N TRP A 14 -7.91 2.88 6.01
CA TRP A 14 -8.74 3.55 5.01
C TRP A 14 -8.03 3.62 3.67
N ALA A 15 -6.71 3.77 3.65
CA ALA A 15 -5.87 3.64 2.46
C ALA A 15 -6.11 2.28 1.76
N ASN A 16 -5.97 1.16 2.48
CA ASN A 16 -6.21 -0.17 1.94
C ASN A 16 -7.67 -0.40 1.50
N VAL A 17 -8.66 0.10 2.26
CA VAL A 17 -10.08 0.01 1.88
C VAL A 17 -10.35 0.79 0.59
N VAL A 18 -9.83 2.01 0.49
CA VAL A 18 -9.95 2.85 -0.71
C VAL A 18 -9.26 2.19 -1.90
N TYR A 19 -8.09 1.58 -1.71
CA TYR A 19 -7.35 0.85 -2.74
C TYR A 19 -8.15 -0.37 -3.25
N ILE A 20 -8.68 -1.21 -2.34
CA ILE A 20 -9.55 -2.36 -2.70
C ILE A 20 -10.78 -1.91 -3.50
N LEU A 21 -11.49 -0.87 -3.01
CA LEU A 21 -12.66 -0.32 -3.69
C LEU A 21 -12.28 0.22 -5.08
N GLY A 22 -11.10 0.82 -5.20
CA GLY A 22 -10.59 1.33 -6.46
C GLY A 22 -10.31 0.21 -7.47
N MET A 23 -9.61 -0.85 -7.05
CA MET A 23 -9.33 -2.02 -7.89
C MET A 23 -10.62 -2.74 -8.31
N PHE A 24 -11.59 -2.87 -7.42
CA PHE A 24 -12.90 -3.42 -7.75
C PHE A 24 -13.63 -2.55 -8.79
N GLY A 25 -13.50 -1.22 -8.67
CA GLY A 25 -14.02 -0.26 -9.65
C GLY A 25 -13.41 -0.43 -11.05
N TYR A 26 -12.08 -0.53 -11.14
CA TYR A 26 -11.35 -0.81 -12.40
C TYR A 26 -11.84 -2.11 -13.03
N LEU A 27 -11.78 -3.22 -12.28
CA LEU A 27 -12.17 -4.53 -12.77
C LEU A 27 -13.62 -4.55 -13.27
N THR A 28 -14.53 -3.89 -12.54
CA THR A 28 -15.95 -3.80 -12.92
C THR A 28 -16.11 -3.05 -14.25
N ILE A 29 -15.45 -1.89 -14.41
CA ILE A 29 -15.55 -1.09 -15.64
C ILE A 29 -14.92 -1.81 -16.82
N ASP A 30 -13.77 -2.42 -16.64
CA ASP A 30 -13.09 -3.16 -17.70
C ASP A 30 -13.91 -4.38 -18.14
N THR A 31 -14.53 -5.07 -17.17
CA THR A 31 -15.48 -6.17 -17.45
C THR A 31 -16.71 -5.67 -18.21
N ILE A 32 -17.30 -4.55 -17.78
CA ILE A 32 -18.47 -3.96 -18.46
C ILE A 32 -18.09 -3.54 -19.87
N ASN A 33 -16.95 -2.87 -20.07
CA ASN A 33 -16.47 -2.46 -21.40
C ASN A 33 -16.17 -3.67 -22.30
N TYR A 34 -15.70 -4.78 -21.71
CA TYR A 34 -15.48 -6.04 -22.44
C TYR A 34 -16.80 -6.66 -22.93
N ILE A 35 -17.80 -6.74 -22.06
CA ILE A 35 -19.11 -7.35 -22.36
C ILE A 35 -19.95 -6.43 -23.25
N PHE A 36 -19.96 -5.14 -22.93
CA PHE A 36 -20.76 -4.09 -23.56
C PHE A 36 -19.84 -3.04 -24.17
N LYS A 37 -19.40 -3.30 -25.42
CA LYS A 37 -18.50 -2.43 -26.20
C LYS A 37 -18.95 -0.96 -26.35
N SER A 38 -20.18 -0.63 -25.99
CA SER A 38 -20.78 0.71 -26.11
C SER A 38 -21.13 1.36 -24.77
N PHE A 39 -20.57 0.87 -23.64
CA PHE A 39 -20.74 1.55 -22.36
C PHE A 39 -20.17 2.97 -22.44
N ASN A 40 -20.87 3.93 -21.81
CA ASN A 40 -20.64 5.37 -21.98
C ASN A 40 -19.18 5.74 -21.70
N GLU A 41 -18.41 6.02 -22.76
CA GLU A 41 -16.97 6.28 -22.66
C GLU A 41 -16.64 7.43 -21.70
N SER A 42 -17.50 8.44 -21.63
CA SER A 42 -17.35 9.58 -20.73
C SER A 42 -17.47 9.17 -19.26
N LEU A 43 -18.37 8.23 -18.95
CA LEU A 43 -18.54 7.69 -17.60
C LEU A 43 -17.31 6.86 -17.21
N SER A 44 -16.82 6.00 -18.10
CA SER A 44 -15.59 5.23 -17.87
C SER A 44 -14.39 6.15 -17.63
N CYS A 45 -14.22 7.21 -18.44
CA CYS A 45 -13.14 8.20 -18.24
C CYS A 45 -13.25 8.93 -16.91
N PHE A 46 -14.46 9.36 -16.52
CA PHE A 46 -14.69 10.01 -15.23
C PHE A 46 -14.29 9.11 -14.06
N VAL A 47 -14.69 7.83 -14.10
CA VAL A 47 -14.32 6.89 -13.05
C VAL A 47 -12.82 6.62 -13.05
N TYR A 48 -12.17 6.43 -14.21
CA TYR A 48 -10.71 6.26 -14.24
C TYR A 48 -9.95 7.45 -13.66
N VAL A 49 -10.42 8.68 -13.88
CA VAL A 49 -9.81 9.88 -13.25
C VAL A 49 -10.04 9.88 -11.75
N PHE A 50 -11.26 9.59 -11.30
CA PHE A 50 -11.56 9.47 -9.87
C PHE A 50 -10.65 8.43 -9.20
N LEU A 51 -10.52 7.26 -9.79
CA LEU A 51 -9.67 6.18 -9.30
C LEU A 51 -8.18 6.57 -9.30
N ALA A 52 -7.68 7.24 -10.34
CA ALA A 52 -6.31 7.72 -10.38
C ALA A 52 -6.01 8.79 -9.31
N ILE A 53 -6.99 9.63 -8.97
CA ILE A 53 -6.87 10.57 -7.84
C ILE A 53 -6.71 9.80 -6.52
N LEU A 54 -7.47 8.71 -6.33
CA LEU A 54 -7.33 7.87 -5.13
C LEU A 54 -5.93 7.28 -5.02
N PHE A 55 -5.31 6.81 -6.11
CA PHE A 55 -3.92 6.35 -6.08
C PHE A 55 -2.90 7.44 -5.73
N VAL A 56 -3.09 8.66 -6.23
CA VAL A 56 -2.21 9.79 -5.86
C VAL A 56 -2.33 10.12 -4.37
N ILE A 57 -3.55 10.12 -3.84
CA ILE A 57 -3.78 10.33 -2.40
C ILE A 57 -3.13 9.20 -1.60
N ASP A 58 -3.31 7.95 -2.01
CA ASP A 58 -2.71 6.78 -1.36
C ASP A 58 -1.18 6.86 -1.33
N ALA A 59 -0.53 7.14 -2.46
CA ALA A 59 0.93 7.30 -2.54
C ALA A 59 1.45 8.45 -1.67
N ALA A 60 0.72 9.56 -1.60
CA ALA A 60 1.06 10.69 -0.74
C ALA A 60 0.93 10.31 0.74
N LEU A 61 -0.14 9.60 1.11
CA LEU A 61 -0.36 9.12 2.48
C LEU A 61 0.70 8.12 2.91
N TYR A 62 1.05 7.17 2.04
CA TYR A 62 2.15 6.23 2.27
C TYR A 62 3.48 6.95 2.49
N THR A 63 3.75 8.00 1.71
CA THR A 63 4.96 8.81 1.86
C THR A 63 5.00 9.57 3.19
N ILE A 64 3.86 10.10 3.64
CA ILE A 64 3.73 10.75 4.95
C ILE A 64 3.95 9.73 6.07
N ASP A 65 3.35 8.55 5.96
CA ASP A 65 3.50 7.47 6.92
C ASP A 65 4.95 7.02 7.04
N TRP A 66 5.59 6.74 5.91
CA TRP A 66 7.02 6.47 5.83
C TRP A 66 7.85 7.59 6.46
N TYR A 67 7.57 8.85 6.14
CA TYR A 67 8.34 9.97 6.70
C TYR A 67 8.18 10.03 8.22
N MET A 68 6.98 9.85 8.74
CA MET A 68 6.71 9.86 10.17
C MET A 68 7.35 8.67 10.90
N TYR A 69 7.26 7.45 10.36
CA TYR A 69 7.83 6.27 11.00
C TYR A 69 9.32 6.10 10.74
N ALA A 70 9.76 6.13 9.49
CA ALA A 70 11.14 5.88 9.15
C ALA A 70 12.05 7.04 9.55
N VAL A 71 11.66 8.30 9.32
CA VAL A 71 12.54 9.44 9.62
C VAL A 71 12.50 9.80 11.10
N LYS A 72 11.30 10.05 11.65
CA LYS A 72 11.20 10.56 13.04
C LYS A 72 11.45 9.48 14.09
N SER A 73 10.97 8.25 13.89
CA SER A 73 11.14 7.19 14.92
C SER A 73 12.51 6.51 14.88
N ARG A 74 13.19 6.51 13.72
CA ARG A 74 14.49 5.83 13.53
C ARG A 74 15.69 6.77 13.45
N GLN A 75 15.51 8.05 13.77
CA GLN A 75 16.53 9.11 13.75
C GLN A 75 17.84 8.78 14.50
N ASN A 76 17.82 7.78 15.41
CA ASN A 76 18.98 7.32 16.18
C ASN A 76 19.51 5.92 15.81
N ARG A 77 19.02 5.27 14.73
CA ARG A 77 19.45 3.92 14.33
C ARG A 77 20.26 3.95 13.04
N ASN A 78 21.50 3.44 13.09
CA ASN A 78 22.45 3.36 11.96
C ASN A 78 22.02 2.33 10.89
N GLU A 79 20.89 2.56 10.20
CA GLU A 79 20.42 1.70 9.10
C GLU A 79 20.21 2.52 7.78
N PRO A 80 21.26 3.19 7.24
CA PRO A 80 21.12 4.19 6.17
C PRO A 80 20.61 3.60 4.83
N ILE A 81 21.07 2.41 4.45
CA ILE A 81 20.76 1.83 3.13
C ILE A 81 19.28 1.43 3.01
N GLN A 82 18.65 0.95 4.10
CA GLN A 82 17.23 0.59 4.08
C GLN A 82 16.37 1.84 3.92
N TYR A 83 16.73 2.90 4.62
CA TYR A 83 16.06 4.19 4.53
C TYR A 83 16.16 4.81 3.14
N GLU A 84 17.35 4.74 2.53
CA GLU A 84 17.56 5.21 1.16
C GLU A 84 16.76 4.39 0.13
N ALA A 85 16.66 3.07 0.31
CA ALA A 85 15.86 2.24 -0.57
C ALA A 85 14.36 2.55 -0.45
N GLU A 86 13.84 2.68 0.78
CA GLU A 86 12.43 3.02 1.03
C GLU A 86 12.07 4.44 0.55
N SER A 87 13.00 5.40 0.68
CA SER A 87 12.77 6.77 0.20
C SER A 87 12.70 6.85 -1.32
N VAL A 88 13.57 6.11 -2.01
CA VAL A 88 13.54 5.98 -3.47
C VAL A 88 12.25 5.28 -3.91
N ALA A 89 11.82 4.23 -3.20
CA ALA A 89 10.53 3.59 -3.46
C ALA A 89 9.36 4.59 -3.38
N CYS A 90 9.27 5.37 -2.29
CA CYS A 90 8.22 6.39 -2.15
C CYS A 90 8.22 7.40 -3.31
N LEU A 91 9.40 7.85 -3.74
CA LEU A 91 9.54 8.77 -4.88
C LEU A 91 8.95 8.16 -6.15
N PHE A 92 9.30 6.90 -6.44
CA PHE A 92 8.81 6.21 -7.64
C PHE A 92 7.33 5.87 -7.57
N GLN A 93 6.78 5.55 -6.39
CA GLN A 93 5.34 5.35 -6.21
C GLN A 93 4.53 6.62 -6.50
N ASN A 94 5.00 7.78 -6.01
CA ASN A 94 4.39 9.07 -6.33
C ASN A 94 4.48 9.37 -7.84
N LEU A 95 5.67 9.22 -8.43
CA LEU A 95 5.84 9.43 -9.87
C LEU A 95 4.90 8.54 -10.68
N GLY A 96 4.83 7.24 -10.35
CA GLY A 96 3.94 6.28 -11.00
C GLY A 96 2.48 6.71 -10.95
N SER A 97 2.03 7.10 -9.76
CA SER A 97 0.65 7.54 -9.52
C SER A 97 0.31 8.82 -10.28
N TYR A 98 1.21 9.81 -10.31
CA TYR A 98 1.01 11.04 -11.07
C TYR A 98 0.97 10.80 -12.59
N PHE A 99 1.82 9.92 -13.12
CA PHE A 99 1.77 9.58 -14.55
C PHE A 99 0.49 8.85 -14.92
N TYR A 100 -0.02 7.96 -14.05
CA TYR A 100 -1.34 7.35 -14.21
C TYR A 100 -2.46 8.40 -14.21
N LEU A 101 -2.41 9.39 -13.32
CA LEU A 101 -3.38 10.49 -13.30
C LEU A 101 -3.33 11.33 -14.59
N ILE A 102 -2.14 11.69 -15.07
CA ILE A 102 -1.99 12.42 -16.34
C ILE A 102 -2.59 11.62 -17.50
N SER A 103 -2.32 10.31 -17.54
CA SER A 103 -2.88 9.40 -18.54
C SER A 103 -4.41 9.34 -18.48
N ALA A 104 -4.99 9.23 -17.28
CA ALA A 104 -6.44 9.22 -17.07
C ALA A 104 -7.09 10.54 -17.52
N LEU A 105 -6.46 11.69 -17.23
CA LEU A 105 -6.95 13.00 -17.68
C LEU A 105 -6.94 13.14 -19.21
N LEU A 106 -5.92 12.58 -19.88
CA LEU A 106 -5.84 12.59 -21.34
C LEU A 106 -6.87 11.66 -22.00
N ALA A 107 -7.40 10.67 -21.27
CA ALA A 107 -8.36 9.70 -21.79
C ALA A 107 -9.68 10.33 -22.27
N PHE A 108 -10.06 11.50 -21.74
CA PHE A 108 -11.22 12.26 -22.23
C PHE A 108 -11.13 12.64 -23.72
N ASN A 109 -9.92 12.73 -24.26
CA ASN A 109 -9.69 12.96 -25.68
C ASN A 109 -8.71 11.91 -26.24
N LYS A 110 -9.03 10.63 -25.96
CA LYS A 110 -8.19 9.48 -26.33
C LYS A 110 -7.85 9.42 -27.82
N GLY A 111 -8.73 9.91 -28.71
CA GLY A 111 -8.48 9.94 -30.15
C GLY A 111 -7.24 10.76 -30.51
N GLN A 112 -7.08 11.94 -29.89
CA GLN A 112 -5.96 12.83 -30.11
C GLN A 112 -4.71 12.41 -29.33
N PHE A 113 -4.88 11.93 -28.10
CA PHE A 113 -3.77 11.75 -27.16
C PHE A 113 -3.36 10.30 -26.91
N MET A 114 -3.84 9.32 -27.69
CA MET A 114 -3.55 7.89 -27.45
C MET A 114 -2.06 7.58 -27.29
N LYS A 115 -1.17 8.18 -28.11
CA LYS A 115 0.29 8.00 -27.97
C LYS A 115 0.80 8.45 -26.61
N ASN A 116 0.32 9.60 -26.14
CA ASN A 116 0.73 10.19 -24.86
C ASN A 116 0.16 9.38 -23.69
N ILE A 117 -1.10 8.92 -23.77
CA ILE A 117 -1.72 8.03 -22.79
C ILE A 117 -0.87 6.76 -22.60
N LEU A 118 -0.53 6.10 -23.71
CA LEU A 118 0.29 4.88 -23.67
C LEU A 118 1.71 5.14 -23.14
N LEU A 119 2.30 6.27 -23.50
CA LEU A 119 3.62 6.68 -23.00
C LEU A 119 3.60 6.93 -21.50
N PHE A 120 2.62 7.68 -20.99
CA PHE A 120 2.51 7.98 -19.56
C PHE A 120 2.17 6.73 -18.74
N ASN A 121 1.29 5.85 -19.23
CA ASN A 121 1.07 4.54 -18.62
C ASN A 121 2.38 3.74 -18.56
N LEU A 122 3.16 3.70 -19.65
CA LEU A 122 4.42 2.99 -19.69
C LEU A 122 5.42 3.54 -18.67
N ILE A 123 5.58 4.87 -18.59
CA ILE A 123 6.45 5.51 -17.60
C ILE A 123 5.96 5.20 -16.18
N GLY A 124 4.64 5.29 -15.94
CA GLY A 124 4.03 5.02 -14.65
C GLY A 124 4.26 3.59 -14.17
N ILE A 125 4.03 2.60 -15.04
CA ILE A 125 4.28 1.18 -14.75
C ILE A 125 5.77 0.91 -14.46
N ASN A 126 6.68 1.53 -15.22
CA ASN A 126 8.11 1.38 -14.94
C ASN A 126 8.49 1.99 -13.60
N ALA A 127 7.87 3.10 -13.20
CA ALA A 127 8.08 3.68 -11.87
C ALA A 127 7.64 2.71 -10.77
N PHE A 128 6.45 2.10 -10.88
CA PHE A 128 5.97 1.07 -9.95
C PHE A 128 6.88 -0.17 -9.90
N LEU A 129 7.41 -0.63 -11.05
CA LEU A 129 8.38 -1.72 -11.06
C LEU A 129 9.68 -1.36 -10.32
N ILE A 130 10.21 -0.15 -10.53
CA ILE A 130 11.41 0.33 -9.84
C ILE A 130 11.14 0.41 -8.33
N GLU A 131 10.02 1.00 -7.93
CA GLU A 131 9.57 1.03 -6.53
C GLU A 131 9.54 -0.37 -5.92
N SER A 132 8.85 -1.32 -6.55
CA SER A 132 8.77 -2.70 -6.06
C SER A 132 10.14 -3.36 -5.89
N GLY A 133 11.08 -3.07 -6.81
CA GLY A 133 12.46 -3.55 -6.74
C GLY A 133 13.23 -2.95 -5.56
N PHE A 134 13.06 -1.66 -5.28
CA PHE A 134 13.68 -1.01 -4.12
C PHE A 134 13.08 -1.48 -2.79
N ILE A 135 11.77 -1.74 -2.73
CA ILE A 135 11.15 -2.32 -1.53
C ILE A 135 11.67 -3.73 -1.30
N PHE A 136 11.78 -4.55 -2.33
CA PHE A 136 12.36 -5.89 -2.22
C PHE A 136 13.83 -5.85 -1.75
N LEU A 137 14.61 -4.88 -2.25
CA LEU A 137 15.98 -4.64 -1.80
C LEU A 137 16.03 -4.26 -0.31
N GLY A 138 15.18 -3.31 0.12
CA GLY A 138 15.05 -2.90 1.51
C GLY A 138 14.67 -4.06 2.43
N TRP A 139 13.69 -4.87 2.02
CA TRP A 139 13.27 -6.08 2.74
C TRP A 139 14.41 -7.10 2.89
N ARG A 140 15.13 -7.40 1.80
CA ARG A 140 16.25 -8.36 1.83
C ARG A 140 17.37 -7.92 2.77
N ILE A 141 17.66 -6.63 2.83
CA ILE A 141 18.66 -6.06 3.73
C ILE A 141 18.21 -6.20 5.19
N SER A 142 16.93 -5.96 5.47
CA SER A 142 16.33 -6.11 6.80
C SER A 142 16.39 -7.57 7.29
N PHE A 143 16.01 -8.53 6.44
CA PHE A 143 16.01 -9.95 6.77
C PHE A 143 17.40 -10.47 7.14
N ARG A 144 18.46 -9.99 6.47
CA ARG A 144 19.85 -10.37 6.77
C ARG A 144 20.36 -9.84 8.10
N ARG A 145 19.82 -8.72 8.60
CA ARG A 145 20.33 -8.05 9.81
C ARG A 145 19.65 -8.54 11.09
N LYS A 146 18.37 -8.95 11.02
CA LYS A 146 17.61 -9.43 12.19
C LYS A 146 16.72 -10.62 11.81
N PRO A 147 17.28 -11.83 11.61
CA PRO A 147 16.45 -13.03 11.49
C PRO A 147 15.63 -13.19 12.79
N SER A 148 14.31 -13.29 12.68
CA SER A 148 13.43 -13.48 13.83
C SER A 148 13.80 -14.77 14.58
N THR A 149 14.20 -14.65 15.85
CA THR A 149 14.64 -15.78 16.70
C THR A 149 13.50 -16.52 17.40
N ASN A 150 12.23 -16.17 17.14
CA ASN A 150 11.08 -16.76 17.84
C ASN A 150 10.30 -17.74 16.93
N PRO A 151 10.41 -19.07 17.13
CA PRO A 151 9.77 -20.08 16.30
C PRO A 151 8.24 -20.18 16.46
N LYS A 152 7.65 -19.58 17.51
CA LYS A 152 6.18 -19.43 17.61
C LYS A 152 5.62 -18.27 16.77
N ARG A 153 6.50 -17.39 16.26
CA ARG A 153 6.20 -16.46 15.16
C ARG A 153 6.53 -17.14 13.82
N GLY A 154 6.09 -18.40 13.67
CA GLY A 154 6.50 -19.35 12.62
C GLY A 154 6.22 -18.94 11.18
N CYS A 155 5.53 -17.82 10.97
CA CYS A 155 5.51 -17.00 9.77
C CYS A 155 5.36 -15.57 10.30
N VAL A 156 6.44 -14.78 10.26
CA VAL A 156 6.44 -13.39 10.74
C VAL A 156 5.46 -12.60 9.83
N PRO A 157 4.80 -11.52 10.30
CA PRO A 157 4.07 -10.58 9.43
C PRO A 157 4.78 -10.26 8.09
N GLN A 158 6.11 -10.36 8.07
CA GLN A 158 6.99 -10.29 6.89
C GLN A 158 6.66 -11.23 5.71
N ASP A 159 6.05 -12.41 5.92
CA ASP A 159 5.78 -13.34 4.82
C ASP A 159 4.60 -12.87 3.94
N VAL A 160 3.52 -12.40 4.58
CA VAL A 160 2.33 -11.93 3.84
C VAL A 160 2.64 -10.60 3.15
N TYR A 161 3.42 -9.70 3.76
CA TYR A 161 3.95 -8.51 3.08
C TYR A 161 4.84 -8.87 1.89
N MET A 162 5.72 -9.87 2.01
CA MET A 162 6.53 -10.33 0.89
C MET A 162 5.64 -10.85 -0.26
N TRP A 163 4.60 -11.65 0.05
CA TRP A 163 3.65 -12.11 -0.95
C TRP A 163 2.89 -10.95 -1.60
N ALA A 164 2.47 -9.94 -0.82
CA ALA A 164 1.87 -8.72 -1.34
C ALA A 164 2.83 -8.03 -2.34
N PHE A 165 4.09 -7.77 -1.96
CA PHE A 165 5.08 -7.20 -2.89
C PHE A 165 5.32 -8.06 -4.14
N ILE A 166 5.36 -9.38 -4.01
CA ILE A 166 5.48 -10.29 -5.17
C ILE A 166 4.26 -10.13 -6.09
N MET A 167 3.04 -10.11 -5.54
CA MET A 167 1.82 -9.91 -6.30
C MET A 167 1.80 -8.53 -6.98
N TYR A 168 2.20 -7.48 -6.27
CA TYR A 168 2.36 -6.13 -6.80
C TYR A 168 3.32 -6.08 -8.00
N THR A 169 4.50 -6.72 -7.89
CA THR A 169 5.46 -6.83 -8.99
C THR A 169 4.88 -7.63 -10.16
N VAL A 170 4.21 -8.76 -9.89
CA VAL A 170 3.60 -9.59 -10.93
C VAL A 170 2.51 -8.81 -11.68
N ALA A 171 1.63 -8.10 -10.96
CA ALA A 171 0.63 -7.23 -11.55
C ALA A 171 1.29 -6.17 -12.44
N SER A 172 2.28 -5.43 -11.92
CA SER A 172 3.04 -4.44 -12.68
C SER A 172 3.65 -5.00 -13.97
N LEU A 173 4.20 -6.23 -13.94
CA LEU A 173 4.74 -6.90 -15.13
C LEU A 173 3.64 -7.25 -16.14
N ILE A 174 2.47 -7.69 -15.68
CA ILE A 174 1.30 -7.96 -16.53
C ILE A 174 0.86 -6.65 -17.23
N TYR A 175 0.75 -5.54 -16.50
CA TYR A 175 0.42 -4.24 -17.11
C TYR A 175 1.50 -3.74 -18.06
N LEU A 176 2.78 -3.96 -17.74
CA LEU A 176 3.88 -3.59 -18.64
C LEU A 176 3.74 -4.33 -19.96
N PHE A 177 3.48 -5.65 -19.89
CA PHE A 177 3.27 -6.47 -21.07
C PHE A 177 2.02 -6.03 -21.86
N ALA A 178 0.88 -5.82 -21.18
CA ALA A 178 -0.36 -5.36 -21.80
C ALA A 178 -0.19 -3.99 -22.49
N THR A 179 0.46 -3.05 -21.81
CA THR A 179 0.69 -1.68 -22.32
C THR A 179 1.68 -1.67 -23.47
N THR A 180 2.73 -2.49 -23.40
CA THR A 180 3.68 -2.66 -24.52
C THR A 180 2.99 -3.26 -25.75
N LEU A 181 2.11 -4.23 -25.53
CA LEU A 181 1.31 -4.85 -26.58
C LEU A 181 0.34 -3.82 -27.21
N ALA A 182 -0.35 -3.03 -26.38
CA ALA A 182 -1.21 -1.93 -26.82
C ALA A 182 -0.43 -0.86 -27.60
N HIS A 183 0.79 -0.53 -27.17
CA HIS A 183 1.65 0.40 -27.87
C HIS A 183 2.07 -0.12 -29.25
N ARG A 184 2.46 -1.41 -29.35
CA ARG A 184 2.78 -2.05 -30.64
C ARG A 184 1.59 -2.09 -31.57
N LEU A 185 0.40 -2.36 -31.02
CA LEU A 185 -0.86 -2.32 -31.76
C LEU A 185 -1.13 -0.95 -32.37
N TYR A 186 -0.98 0.08 -31.55
CA TYR A 186 -1.26 1.43 -31.99
C TYR A 186 -0.21 1.97 -32.97
N THR A 187 1.04 1.55 -32.85
CA THR A 187 2.16 2.13 -33.62
C THR A 187 2.52 1.38 -34.89
N ASN A 188 2.36 0.05 -34.96
CA ASN A 188 3.05 -0.71 -36.00
C ASN A 188 2.28 -1.84 -36.69
N LEU A 189 1.32 -2.54 -36.06
CA LEU A 189 0.84 -3.81 -36.63
C LEU A 189 -0.62 -4.12 -36.28
N ASN A 190 -1.47 -4.30 -37.31
CA ASN A 190 -2.85 -4.84 -37.25
C ASN A 190 -2.92 -6.33 -36.78
N ILE A 191 -1.93 -6.83 -36.05
CA ILE A 191 -1.72 -8.27 -35.82
C ILE A 191 -2.27 -8.75 -34.47
N VAL A 192 -2.42 -7.88 -33.49
CA VAL A 192 -2.89 -8.30 -32.15
C VAL A 192 -4.37 -7.93 -31.97
N ASN A 193 -5.14 -8.82 -31.35
CA ASN A 193 -6.55 -8.56 -31.10
C ASN A 193 -6.66 -7.55 -29.93
N PRO A 194 -7.34 -6.39 -30.07
CA PRO A 194 -7.55 -5.46 -28.94
C PRO A 194 -8.19 -6.14 -27.73
N THR A 195 -8.93 -7.23 -27.94
CA THR A 195 -9.48 -8.08 -26.88
C THR A 195 -8.39 -8.72 -26.00
N SER A 196 -7.25 -9.14 -26.53
CA SER A 196 -6.20 -9.76 -25.71
C SER A 196 -5.52 -8.75 -24.78
N VAL A 197 -5.42 -7.49 -25.19
CA VAL A 197 -4.92 -6.40 -24.32
C VAL A 197 -5.84 -6.22 -23.12
N LEU A 198 -7.16 -6.15 -23.36
CA LEU A 198 -8.15 -5.96 -22.29
C LEU A 198 -8.17 -7.14 -21.32
N ILE A 199 -8.08 -8.38 -21.82
CA ILE A 199 -7.98 -9.58 -20.95
C ILE A 199 -6.73 -9.51 -20.07
N LEU A 200 -5.58 -9.09 -20.61
CA LEU A 200 -4.36 -8.94 -19.83
C LEU A 200 -4.48 -7.83 -18.78
N GLN A 201 -5.15 -6.71 -19.10
CA GLN A 201 -5.42 -5.65 -18.14
C GLN A 201 -6.30 -6.15 -16.99
N MET A 202 -7.39 -6.85 -17.31
CA MET A 202 -8.29 -7.46 -16.30
C MET A 202 -7.56 -8.48 -15.42
N LEU A 203 -6.64 -9.27 -15.98
CA LEU A 203 -5.79 -10.18 -15.20
C LEU A 203 -4.87 -9.40 -14.27
N GLY A 204 -4.30 -8.29 -14.72
CA GLY A 204 -3.53 -7.37 -13.90
C GLY A 204 -4.35 -6.80 -12.74
N ASP A 205 -5.57 -6.31 -13.02
CA ASP A 205 -6.48 -5.74 -12.01
C ASP A 205 -6.80 -6.80 -10.94
N LEU A 206 -7.02 -8.04 -11.36
CA LEU A 206 -7.29 -9.15 -10.46
C LEU A 206 -6.10 -9.46 -9.54
N VAL A 207 -4.87 -9.43 -10.06
CA VAL A 207 -3.66 -9.64 -9.24
C VAL A 207 -3.48 -8.49 -8.26
N TYR A 208 -3.68 -7.23 -8.67
CA TYR A 208 -3.65 -6.09 -7.76
C TYR A 208 -4.76 -6.14 -6.70
N LEU A 209 -5.94 -6.68 -7.03
CA LEU A 209 -6.99 -6.89 -6.05
C LEU A 209 -6.59 -7.93 -4.99
N PHE A 210 -5.89 -9.00 -5.40
CA PHE A 210 -5.33 -9.96 -4.44
C PHE A 210 -4.24 -9.32 -3.57
N ASP A 211 -3.35 -8.52 -4.17
CA ASP A 211 -2.35 -7.75 -3.44
C ASP A 211 -2.98 -6.83 -2.39
N ALA A 212 -3.97 -6.02 -2.79
CA ALA A 212 -4.76 -5.16 -1.92
C ALA A 212 -5.36 -5.91 -0.73
N TYR A 213 -5.91 -7.10 -0.99
CA TYR A 213 -6.49 -7.95 0.04
C TYR A 213 -5.43 -8.49 1.01
N LEU A 214 -4.25 -8.89 0.52
CA LEU A 214 -3.15 -9.32 1.38
C LEU A 214 -2.66 -8.19 2.30
N TYR A 215 -2.56 -6.96 1.79
CA TYR A 215 -2.23 -5.79 2.61
C TYR A 215 -3.28 -5.51 3.69
N TYR A 216 -4.57 -5.63 3.33
CA TYR A 216 -5.65 -5.49 4.30
C TYR A 216 -5.57 -6.53 5.42
N GLU A 217 -5.31 -7.80 5.09
CA GLU A 217 -5.13 -8.87 6.07
C GLU A 217 -3.92 -8.62 6.98
N CYS A 218 -2.79 -8.17 6.41
CA CYS A 218 -1.63 -7.76 7.20
C CYS A 218 -1.99 -6.67 8.21
N TRP A 219 -2.67 -5.63 7.74
CA TRP A 219 -3.07 -4.51 8.58
C TRP A 219 -4.01 -4.94 9.72
N GLN A 220 -4.98 -5.83 9.45
CA GLN A 220 -5.89 -6.34 10.48
C GLN A 220 -5.13 -7.05 11.61
N ARG A 221 -4.10 -7.82 11.26
CA ARG A 221 -3.23 -8.50 12.23
C ARG A 221 -2.43 -7.50 13.06
N ASP A 222 -1.81 -6.52 12.41
CA ASP A 222 -1.03 -5.49 13.10
C ASP A 222 -1.89 -4.65 14.06
N LYS A 223 -3.14 -4.35 13.67
CA LYS A 223 -4.10 -3.69 14.56
C LYS A 223 -4.44 -4.55 15.78
N GLN A 224 -4.73 -5.84 15.59
CA GLN A 224 -5.03 -6.74 16.71
C GLN A 224 -3.87 -6.79 17.70
N ASP A 225 -2.64 -6.89 17.20
CA ASP A 225 -1.44 -6.87 18.04
C ASP A 225 -1.25 -5.54 18.78
N TYR A 226 -1.54 -4.41 18.13
CA TYR A 226 -1.50 -3.10 18.77
C TYR A 226 -2.54 -2.96 19.88
N ASP A 227 -3.78 -3.36 19.63
CA ASP A 227 -4.88 -3.28 20.58
C ASP A 227 -4.59 -4.17 21.82
N MET A 228 -4.11 -5.40 21.60
CA MET A 228 -3.69 -6.31 22.69
C MET A 228 -2.53 -5.73 23.52
N ASN A 229 -1.53 -5.11 22.88
CA ASN A 229 -0.41 -4.51 23.60
C ASN A 229 -0.85 -3.29 24.42
N THR A 230 -1.74 -2.46 23.86
CA THR A 230 -2.31 -1.29 24.55
C THR A 230 -3.14 -1.72 25.75
N GLU A 231 -3.98 -2.75 25.59
CA GLU A 231 -4.76 -3.33 26.69
C GLU A 231 -3.84 -3.91 27.78
N ARG A 232 -2.79 -4.64 27.39
CA ARG A 232 -1.79 -5.17 28.33
C ARG A 232 -1.09 -4.07 29.12
N GLN A 233 -0.70 -2.98 28.48
CA GLN A 233 -0.10 -1.82 29.15
C GLN A 233 -1.09 -1.16 30.13
N ARG A 234 -2.36 -1.03 29.72
CA ARG A 234 -3.43 -0.50 30.60
C ARG A 234 -3.64 -1.38 31.84
N LEU A 235 -3.66 -2.70 31.67
CA LEU A 235 -3.78 -3.66 32.78
C LEU A 235 -2.58 -3.61 33.72
N LEU A 236 -1.35 -3.50 33.18
CA LEU A 236 -0.14 -3.33 33.99
C LEU A 236 -0.17 -2.03 34.80
N ALA A 237 -0.56 -0.91 34.20
CA ALA A 237 -0.70 0.36 34.90
C ALA A 237 -1.76 0.28 36.02
N LEU A 238 -2.89 -0.37 35.76
CA LEU A 238 -3.96 -0.53 36.74
C LEU A 238 -3.55 -1.43 37.91
N ASN A 239 -2.77 -2.48 37.65
CA ASN A 239 -2.20 -3.33 38.69
C ASN A 239 -1.15 -2.60 39.54
N LEU A 240 -0.29 -1.78 38.93
CA LEU A 240 0.66 -0.94 39.66
C LEU A 240 -0.04 0.07 40.57
N VAL A 241 -1.10 0.72 40.08
CA VAL A 241 -1.90 1.65 40.91
C VAL A 241 -2.57 0.91 42.07
N LYS A 242 -3.17 -0.27 41.84
CA LYS A 242 -3.75 -1.10 42.91
C LYS A 242 -2.71 -1.48 43.96
N GLN A 243 -1.51 -1.86 43.54
CA GLN A 243 -0.42 -2.22 44.44
C GLN A 243 0.02 -1.01 45.30
N LEU A 244 0.25 0.16 44.67
CA LEU A 244 0.61 1.39 45.38
C LEU A 244 -0.45 1.83 46.41
N VAL A 245 -1.73 1.70 46.07
CA VAL A 245 -2.83 2.01 47.01
C VAL A 245 -2.83 1.03 48.19
N THR A 246 -2.63 -0.26 47.92
CA THR A 246 -2.61 -1.30 48.96
C THR A 246 -1.40 -1.13 49.90
N ASP A 247 -0.23 -0.83 49.34
CA ASP A 247 1.00 -0.63 50.12
C ASP A 247 0.90 0.59 51.04
N ASN A 248 0.35 1.72 50.53
CA ASN A 248 0.10 2.91 51.34
C ASN A 248 -0.92 2.68 52.46
N PHE A 249 -2.01 1.95 52.18
CA PHE A 249 -3.03 1.66 53.20
C PHE A 249 -2.47 0.78 54.32
N ASN A 250 -1.60 -0.19 53.99
CA ASN A 250 -0.96 -1.05 54.97
C ASN A 250 0.15 -0.34 55.77
N SER A 251 0.82 0.68 55.22
CA SER A 251 1.76 1.49 55.99
C SER A 251 1.05 2.38 57.01
N ASP A 252 -0.13 2.92 56.67
CA ASP A 252 -0.90 3.75 57.59
C ASP A 252 -1.39 2.95 58.81
N ILE A 253 -1.89 1.73 58.60
CA ILE A 253 -2.33 0.81 59.68
C ILE A 253 -1.18 0.48 60.64
N LYS A 254 0.03 0.21 60.14
CA LYS A 254 1.19 -0.09 60.99
C LYS A 254 1.70 1.10 61.81
N THR A 255 1.34 2.32 61.41
CA THR A 255 1.76 3.53 62.11
C THR A 255 0.86 3.82 63.32
N ASP A 256 -0.41 3.38 63.27
CA ASP A 256 -1.36 3.51 64.38
C ASP A 256 -1.19 2.41 65.45
N GLU A 257 -0.70 1.21 65.11
CA GLU A 257 -0.42 0.16 66.11
C GLU A 257 0.82 0.44 66.99
N ASN A 258 1.67 1.42 66.61
CA ASN A 258 2.89 1.78 67.34
C ASN A 258 2.76 3.07 68.18
N LYS A 259 1.53 3.55 68.41
CA LYS A 259 1.20 4.65 69.33
C LYS A 259 0.38 4.15 70.50
#